data_AF-A0A1G1PGM7-F1
#
_entry.id   AF-A0A1G1PGM7-F1
#
_cell.length_a   1.000
_cell.length_b   1.000
_cell.length_c   1.000
_cell.angle_alpha   90.00
_cell.angle_beta   90.00
_cell.angle_gamma   90.00
#
_symmetry.space_group_name_H-M   'P 1'
#
loop_
_entity.id
_entity.type
_entity.pdbx_description
1 polymer ?
#
loop_
_entity_poly.entity_id
_entity_poly.type
_entity_poly.pdbx_seq_one_letter_code
_entity_poly.pdbx_strand_id
1 'polypeptide(L)' 'MNVVMTGRGGFVELQGTAERAPFRQAQLARMLQLAAAGIRRLIALQRRALGASSKNINRR' A
#
# COMPACT_ATOMS: atom_id res chain seq x y z
N MET A 1 0.77 4.97 11.09
CA MET A 1 -0.17 5.14 9.95
C MET A 1 -0.23 3.83 9.22
N ASN A 2 -1.44 3.32 9.01
CA ASN A 2 -1.71 2.09 8.28
C ASN A 2 -2.29 2.44 6.89
N VAL A 3 -1.89 1.68 5.87
CA VAL A 3 -2.27 1.91 4.47
C VAL A 3 -2.54 0.57 3.80
N VAL A 4 -3.71 0.46 3.17
CA VAL A 4 -4.07 -0.68 2.31
C VAL A 4 -4.27 -0.14 0.89
N MET A 5 -3.59 -0.73 -0.09
CA MET A 5 -3.69 -0.35 -1.49
C MET A 5 -3.88 -1.57 -2.40
N THR A 6 -4.60 -1.35 -3.51
CA THR A 6 -4.72 -2.33 -4.58
C THR A 6 -3.45 -2.38 -5.43
N GLY A 7 -3.28 -3.47 -6.17
CA GLY A 7 -2.18 -3.60 -7.14
C GLY A 7 -2.21 -2.60 -8.31
N ARG A 8 -3.32 -1.89 -8.51
CA ARG A 8 -3.48 -0.82 -9.51
C ARG A 8 -3.19 0.57 -8.94
N GLY A 9 -2.83 0.66 -7.66
CA GLY A 9 -2.47 1.92 -7.00
C GLY A 9 -3.62 2.67 -6.34
N GLY A 10 -4.82 2.09 -6.30
CA GLY A 10 -5.96 2.67 -5.57
C GLY A 10 -5.85 2.43 -4.06
N PHE A 11 -6.25 3.40 -3.25
CA PHE A 11 -6.36 3.23 -1.79
C PHE A 11 -7.64 2.48 -1.43
N VAL A 12 -7.52 1.51 -0.54
CA VAL A 12 -8.64 0.78 0.07
C VAL A 12 -8.90 1.30 1.47
N GLU A 13 -7.83 1.55 2.22
CA GLU A 13 -7.90 2.08 3.59
C GLU A 13 -6.72 3.00 3.87
N LEU A 14 -6.99 4.10 4.56
CA LEU A 14 -6.01 5.03 5.08
C LEU A 14 -6.34 5.34 6.54
N GLN A 15 -5.48 4.93 7.46
CA GLN A 15 -5.66 5.21 8.89
C GLN A 15 -4.40 5.87 9.45
N GLY A 16 -4.51 7.15 9.75
CA GLY A 16 -3.47 7.95 10.38
C GLY A 16 -3.90 8.40 11.77
N THR A 17 -3.32 7.83 12.81
CA THR A 17 -3.48 8.34 14.19
C THR A 17 -2.29 9.23 14.53
N ALA A 18 -2.56 10.49 14.87
CA ALA A 18 -1.56 11.42 15.39
C ALA A 18 -1.34 11.16 16.88
N GLU A 19 -0.46 10.22 17.22
CA GLU A 19 -0.28 9.77 18.61
C GLU A 19 0.26 10.85 19.55
N ARG A 20 1.10 11.76 19.07
CA ARG A 20 1.69 12.84 19.88
C ARG A 20 1.35 14.25 19.39
N ALA A 21 1.48 14.47 18.08
CA ALA A 21 1.23 15.76 17.47
C ALA A 21 0.54 15.58 16.11
N PRO A 22 -0.33 16.51 15.71
CA PRO A 22 -0.97 16.49 14.39
C PRO A 22 0.05 16.44 13.26
N PHE A 23 -0.27 15.74 12.18
CA PHE A 23 0.54 15.77 10.97
C PHE A 23 0.20 17.00 10.14
N ARG A 24 1.21 17.68 9.60
CA ARG A 24 1.03 18.63 8.49
C ARG A 24 0.71 17.87 7.21
N GLN A 25 0.01 18.52 6.28
CA GLN A 25 -0.31 17.94 4.97
C GLN A 25 0.92 17.40 4.24
N ALA A 26 2.04 18.12 4.27
CA ALA A 26 3.30 17.68 3.65
C ALA A 26 3.87 16.40 4.30
N GLN A 27 3.70 16.23 5.61
CA GLN A 27 4.15 15.02 6.31
C GLN A 27 3.26 13.83 5.95
N LEU A 28 1.94 14.02 5.93
CA LEU A 28 1.00 13.00 5.47
C LEU A 28 1.32 12.56 4.04
N ALA A 29 1.51 13.51 3.12
CA ALA A 29 1.86 13.21 1.73
C ALA A 29 3.15 12.37 1.62
N ARG A 30 4.19 12.71 2.39
CA ARG A 30 5.45 11.97 2.41
C ARG A 30 5.27 10.54 2.95
N MET A 31 4.49 10.37 4.02
CA MET A 31 4.19 9.04 4.54
C MET A 31 3.42 8.19 3.52
N LEU A 32 2.46 8.78 2.80
CA LEU A 32 1.70 8.09 1.75
C LEU A 32 2.58 7.69 0.56
N GLN A 33 3.53 8.55 0.15
CA GLN A 33 4.50 8.23 -0.90
C GLN A 33 5.38 7.04 -0.50
N LEU A 34 5.87 7.02 0.73
CA LEU A 34 6.66 5.92 1.28
C LEU A 34 5.86 4.62 1.33
N ALA A 35 4.63 4.67 1.83
CA ALA A 35 3.73 3.53 1.89
C ALA A 35 3.44 2.96 0.49
N ALA A 36 3.13 3.81 -0.49
CA ALA A 36 2.87 3.39 -1.86
C ALA A 36 4.08 2.70 -2.52
N ALA A 37 5.29 3.21 -2.28
CA ALA A 37 6.52 2.57 -2.75
C ALA A 37 6.75 1.20 -2.11
N GLY A 38 6.59 1.10 -0.78
CA GLY A 38 6.69 -0.15 -0.04
C GLY A 38 5.67 -1.20 -0.50
N ILE A 39 4.41 -0.80 -0.66
CA ILE A 39 3.34 -1.70 -1.11
C ILE A 39 3.61 -2.22 -2.53
N ARG A 40 4.07 -1.38 -3.46
CA ARG A 40 4.48 -1.84 -4.81
C ARG A 40 5.56 -2.92 -4.74
N ARG A 41 6.55 -2.75 -3.86
CA ARG A 41 7.60 -3.77 -3.64
C ARG A 41 7.03 -5.05 -3.05
N LEU A 42 6.14 -4.95 -2.06
CA LEU A 42 5.48 -6.11 -1.45
C LEU A 42 4.63 -6.87 -2.47
N ILE A 43 3.87 -6.18 -3.33
CA ILE A 43 3.10 -6.81 -4.41
C ILE A 43 4.01 -7.57 -5.39
N ALA A 44 5.17 -7.00 -5.74
CA ALA A 44 6.12 -7.69 -6.60
C ALA A 44 6.63 -8.99 -5.95
N LEU A 45 6.92 -8.96 -4.64
CA LEU A 45 7.34 -10.15 -3.89
C LEU A 45 6.20 -11.17 -3.74
N GLN A 46 4.98 -10.72 -3.47
CA GLN A 46 3.79 -11.59 -3.40
C GLN A 46 3.56 -12.31 -4.74
N ARG A 47 3.67 -11.60 -5.87
CA ARG A 47 3.57 -12.20 -7.21
C ARG A 47 4.65 -13.25 -7.44
N ARG A 48 5.90 -12.97 -7.04
CA ARG A 48 6.99 -13.94 -7.12
C ARG A 48 6.74 -15.18 -6.27
N ALA A 49 6.23 -14.99 -5.05
CA ALA A 49 5.93 -16.08 -4.12
C ALA A 49 4.76 -16.96 -4.61
N LEU A 50 3.73 -16.37 -5.23
CA LEU A 50 2.57 -17.09 -5.73
C LEU A 50 2.81 -17.85 -7.05
N GLY A 51 3.87 -17.52 -7.80
CA GLY A 51 4.29 -18.25 -9.00
C GLY A 51 3.15 -18.50 -10.01
N ALA A 52 3.01 -19.75 -10.47
CA ALA A 52 2.00 -20.18 -11.44
C ALA A 52 0.57 -20.29 -10.88
N SER A 53 0.38 -20.31 -9.55
CA SER A 53 -0.95 -20.35 -8.91
C SER A 53 -1.72 -19.04 -9.09
N SER A 54 -1.07 -17.97 -9.54
CA SER A 54 -1.68 -16.67 -9.76
C SER A 54 -2.58 -16.58 -11.01
N LYS A 55 -2.65 -17.64 -11.84
CA LYS A 55 -3.46 -17.67 -13.10
C LYS A 55 -4.96 -17.39 -12.87
N ASN A 56 -5.47 -17.59 -11.65
CA ASN A 56 -6.88 -17.35 -11.31
C ASN A 56 -7.15 -16.03 -10.56
N ILE A 57 -6.12 -15.28 -10.14
CA ILE A 57 -6.27 -14.10 -9.26
C ILE A 57 -6.65 -12.83 -10.04
N ASN A 58 -6.34 -12.76 -11.34
CA ASN A 58 -6.65 -11.60 -12.21
C ASN A 58 -7.98 -11.74 -13.00
N ARG A 59 -8.84 -12.73 -12.68
CA ARG A 59 -10.05 -13.04 -13.47
C ARG A 59 -11.34 -12.34 -13.00
N ARG A 60 -11.26 -11.29 -12.18
CA ARG A 60 -12.43 -10.49 -11.81
C ARG A 60 -12.12 -9.00 -11.89
#